data_AF-W7CRX4-F1
#
_entry.id   AF-W7CRX4-F1
#
_cell.length_a   1.000
_cell.length_b   1.000
_cell.length_c   1.000
_cell.angle_alpha   90.00
_cell.angle_beta   90.00
_cell.angle_gamma   90.00
#
_symmetry.space_group_name_H-M   'P 1'
#
loop_
_entity.id
_entity.type
_entity.pdbx_description
1 polymer ?
#
loop_
_entity_poly.entity_id
_entity_poly.type
_entity_poly.pdbx_seq_one_letter_code
_entity_poly.pdbx_strand_id
1 'polypeptide(L)'
;MKLDYSETCISTTAPESYDFDRYNFEYRTGLSTKECSITIDFKNNEIRGDMIAYGSWWELEVFECFPYLEFVLENKQSRRSFEAILDKL
;
A
#
# COMPACT_ATOMS: atom_id res chain seq x y z
N MET A 1 3.43 -6.54 -12.67
CA MET A 1 3.54 -6.00 -11.30
C MET A 1 3.84 -7.16 -10.37
N LYS A 2 4.67 -6.94 -9.37
CA LYS A 2 5.04 -7.96 -8.37
C LYS A 2 5.01 -7.32 -6.98
N LEU A 3 4.43 -8.01 -6.00
CA LEU A 3 4.60 -7.67 -4.60
C LEU A 3 5.99 -8.13 -4.16
N ASP A 4 6.81 -7.18 -3.72
CA ASP A 4 8.20 -7.44 -3.31
C ASP A 4 8.32 -7.59 -1.80
N TYR A 5 7.59 -6.76 -1.06
CA TYR A 5 7.63 -6.75 0.39
C TYR A 5 6.28 -6.37 0.97
N SER A 6 5.97 -6.92 2.14
CA SER A 6 4.83 -6.46 2.93
C SER A 6 5.16 -6.55 4.40
N GLU A 7 4.56 -5.68 5.20
CA GLU A 7 4.70 -5.67 6.66
C GLU A 7 3.42 -5.23 7.35
N THR A 8 3.32 -5.58 8.63
CA THR A 8 2.31 -5.09 9.56
C THR A 8 3.05 -4.35 10.67
N CYS A 9 2.66 -3.10 10.91
CA CYS A 9 3.27 -2.23 11.90
C CYS A 9 2.19 -1.83 12.91
N ILE A 10 2.35 -2.29 14.16
CA ILE A 10 1.40 -2.00 15.25
C ILE A 10 2.18 -1.48 16.45
N SER A 11 1.78 -0.33 16.96
CA SER A 11 2.21 0.23 18.23
C SER A 11 0.99 0.65 19.04
N THR A 12 0.94 0.20 20.29
CA THR A 12 -0.13 0.53 21.24
C THR A 12 0.32 1.48 22.33
N THR A 13 1.58 1.92 22.31
CA THR A 13 2.14 2.85 23.30
C THR A 13 1.91 4.29 22.89
N ALA A 14 1.16 5.03 23.70
CA ALA A 14 0.96 6.47 23.51
C ALA A 14 2.28 7.25 23.77
N PRO A 15 2.53 8.36 23.04
CA PRO A 15 1.65 9.02 22.06
C PRO A 15 1.71 8.44 20.64
N GLU A 16 2.68 7.57 20.34
CA GLU A 16 2.98 7.05 18.99
C GLU A 16 2.24 5.74 18.69
N SER A 17 0.93 5.70 18.93
CA SER A 17 0.12 4.55 18.51
C SER A 17 -0.12 4.59 17.01
N TYR A 18 0.14 3.48 16.33
CA TYR A 18 -0.10 3.31 14.91
C TYR A 18 -0.56 1.87 14.64
N ASP A 19 -1.39 1.68 13.63
CA ASP A 19 -1.81 0.37 13.15
C ASP A 19 -1.97 0.44 11.64
N PHE A 20 -0.97 -0.04 10.91
CA PHE A 20 -1.00 -0.05 9.46
C PHE A 20 -0.37 -1.31 8.87
N ASP A 21 -0.83 -1.66 7.67
CA ASP A 21 -0.14 -2.61 6.79
C ASP A 21 0.49 -1.84 5.63
N ARG A 22 1.72 -2.20 5.26
CA ARG A 22 2.40 -1.63 4.10
C ARG A 22 2.73 -2.71 3.08
N TYR A 23 2.50 -2.41 1.82
CA TYR A 23 2.74 -3.29 0.67
C TYR A 23 3.62 -2.55 -0.34
N ASN A 24 4.80 -3.09 -0.61
CA ASN A 24 5.72 -2.54 -1.59
C ASN A 24 5.73 -3.41 -2.84
N PHE A 25 5.51 -2.76 -3.97
CA PHE A 25 5.43 -3.36 -5.28
C PHE A 25 6.55 -2.85 -6.16
N GLU A 26 6.95 -3.71 -7.08
CA GLU A 26 7.86 -3.36 -8.13
C GLU A 26 7.21 -3.64 -9.49
N TYR A 27 7.37 -2.65 -10.37
CA TYR A 27 6.91 -2.72 -11.74
C TYR A 27 8.09 -2.44 -12.68
N ARG A 28 8.59 -3.49 -13.32
CA ARG A 28 9.68 -3.40 -14.31
C ARG A 28 9.12 -3.44 -15.72
N THR A 29 9.61 -2.52 -16.54
CA THR A 29 9.49 -2.53 -18.00
C THR A 29 10.89 -2.57 -18.61
N GLY A 30 11.01 -2.83 -19.91
CA GLY A 30 12.29 -2.76 -20.61
C GLY A 30 12.96 -1.36 -20.57
N LEU A 31 12.20 -0.31 -20.25
CA LEU A 31 12.67 1.08 -20.24
C LEU A 31 12.88 1.66 -18.83
N SER A 32 12.18 1.14 -17.82
CA SER A 32 12.23 1.68 -16.45
C SER A 32 11.71 0.70 -15.40
N THR A 33 12.24 0.84 -14.19
CA THR A 33 11.66 0.29 -12.96
C THR A 33 10.87 1.37 -12.24
N LYS A 34 9.70 1.00 -11.72
CA LYS A 34 8.89 1.81 -10.81
C LYS A 34 8.71 1.04 -9.51
N GLU A 35 8.85 1.72 -8.39
CA GLU A 35 8.60 1.18 -7.05
C GLU A 35 7.38 1.88 -6.50
N CYS A 36 6.44 1.13 -5.93
CA CYS A 36 5.21 1.66 -5.36
C CYS A 36 5.03 1.13 -3.95
N SER A 37 4.64 1.98 -3.02
CA SER A 37 4.34 1.62 -1.63
C SER A 37 2.90 2.01 -1.32
N ILE A 38 2.08 1.05 -0.93
CA ILE A 38 0.69 1.28 -0.50
C ILE A 38 0.61 1.02 1.01
N THR A 39 0.10 2.00 1.74
CA THR A 39 -0.11 1.93 3.19
C THR A 39 -1.59 1.97 3.50
N ILE A 40 -2.06 0.99 4.26
CA ILE A 40 -3.42 0.90 4.78
C ILE A 40 -3.37 1.23 6.26
N ASP A 41 -3.86 2.40 6.64
CA ASP A 41 -3.92 2.85 8.03
C ASP A 41 -5.27 2.43 8.64
N PHE A 42 -5.24 1.38 9.45
CA PHE A 42 -6.42 0.85 10.14
C PHE A 42 -6.89 1.76 11.27
N LYS A 43 -5.99 2.56 11.85
CA LYS A 43 -6.33 3.48 12.93
C LYS A 43 -7.14 4.66 12.41
N ASN A 44 -6.74 5.23 11.28
CA ASN A 44 -7.39 6.39 10.69
C ASN A 44 -8.43 6.02 9.61
N ASN A 45 -8.50 4.75 9.18
CA ASN A 45 -9.28 4.29 8.02
C ASN A 45 -8.87 4.99 6.72
N GLU A 46 -7.57 5.14 6.51
CA GLU A 46 -7.02 5.83 5.34
C GLU A 46 -6.17 4.89 4.48
N ILE A 47 -6.17 5.15 3.18
CA ILE A 47 -5.28 4.50 2.23
C ILE A 47 -4.39 5.56 1.63
N ARG A 48 -3.09 5.32 1.63
CA ARG A 48 -2.09 6.23 1.06
C ARG A 48 -1.18 5.44 0.14
N GLY A 49 -0.77 6.05 -0.95
CA GLY A 49 0.12 5.45 -1.92
C GLY A 49 1.24 6.38 -2.31
N ASP A 50 2.41 5.80 -2.52
CA ASP A 50 3.61 6.50 -2.96
C ASP A 50 4.22 5.75 -4.13
N MET A 51 4.80 6.46 -5.08
CA MET A 51 5.52 5.88 -6.21
C MET A 51 6.85 6.58 -6.43
N ILE A 52 7.91 5.80 -6.61
CA ILE A 52 9.19 6.25 -7.13
C ILE A 52 9.29 5.77 -8.58
N ALA A 53 9.31 6.71 -9.51
CA ALA A 53 9.40 6.43 -10.95
C ALA A 53 10.25 7.51 -11.63
N TYR A 54 11.10 7.09 -12.57
CA TYR A 54 11.98 7.98 -13.34
C TYR A 54 12.86 8.89 -12.45
N GLY A 55 13.29 8.38 -11.28
CA GLY A 55 14.11 9.12 -10.32
C GLY A 55 13.37 10.20 -9.52
N SER A 56 12.04 10.25 -9.60
CA SER A 56 11.20 11.20 -8.84
C SER A 56 10.21 10.44 -7.96
N TRP A 57 9.85 11.06 -6.83
CA TRP A 57 8.81 10.58 -5.92
C TRP A 57 7.49 11.30 -6.21
N TRP A 58 6.41 10.53 -6.18
CA TRP A 58 5.05 10.95 -6.48
C TRP A 58 4.12 10.39 -5.42
N GLU A 59 3.23 11.21 -4.89
CA GLU A 59 2.10 10.75 -4.10
C GLU A 59 1.03 10.22 -5.07
N LEU A 60 0.41 9.09 -4.72
CA LEU A 60 -0.66 8.48 -5.48
C LEU A 60 -2.00 8.90 -4.89
N GLU A 61 -2.93 9.22 -5.79
CA GLU A 61 -4.31 9.38 -5.41
C GLU A 61 -4.90 8.03 -4.98
N VAL A 62 -5.94 8.08 -4.14
CA VAL A 62 -6.54 6.87 -3.57
C VAL A 62 -7.01 5.89 -4.67
N PHE A 63 -7.60 6.39 -5.75
CA PHE A 63 -8.06 5.55 -6.87
C PHE A 63 -6.89 4.87 -7.61
N GLU A 64 -5.69 5.46 -7.59
CA GLU A 64 -4.47 4.86 -8.18
C GLU A 64 -3.93 3.73 -7.31
N CYS A 65 -4.31 3.67 -6.03
CA CYS A 65 -3.97 2.58 -5.12
C CYS A 65 -4.77 1.30 -5.40
N PHE A 66 -5.98 1.41 -5.99
CA PHE A 66 -6.89 0.27 -6.15
C PHE A 66 -6.31 -0.91 -6.94
N PRO A 67 -5.66 -0.74 -8.11
CA PRO A 67 -5.08 -1.87 -8.83
C PRO A 67 -4.05 -2.67 -8.02
N TYR A 68 -3.33 -2.00 -7.11
CA TYR A 68 -2.36 -2.64 -6.21
C TYR A 68 -3.06 -3.44 -5.11
N LEU A 69 -4.13 -2.89 -4.54
CA LEU A 69 -4.93 -3.54 -3.51
C LEU A 69 -5.72 -4.73 -4.05
N GLU A 70 -6.32 -4.59 -5.24
CA GLU A 70 -6.95 -5.69 -5.97
C GLU A 70 -5.96 -6.83 -6.20
N PHE A 71 -4.75 -6.52 -6.67
CA PHE A 71 -3.70 -7.54 -6.83
C PHE A 71 -3.39 -8.27 -5.51
N VAL A 72 -3.31 -7.56 -4.39
CA VAL A 72 -3.07 -8.16 -3.06
C VAL A 72 -4.21 -9.10 -2.66
N LEU A 73 -5.46 -8.72 -2.91
CA LEU A 73 -6.63 -9.54 -2.60
C LEU A 73 -6.71 -10.77 -3.51
N GLU A 74 -6.59 -10.60 -4.83
CA GLU A 74 -6.65 -11.67 -5.82
C GLU A 74 -5.57 -12.74 -5.61
N ASN A 75 -4.36 -12.30 -5.22
CA ASN A 75 -3.24 -13.20 -4.96
C ASN A 75 -3.21 -13.73 -3.51
N LYS A 76 -4.22 -13.42 -2.69
CA LYS A 76 -4.30 -13.81 -1.26
C LYS A 76 -3.05 -13.41 -0.46
N GLN A 77 -2.51 -12.23 -0.76
CA GLN A 77 -1.33 -11.66 -0.13
C GLN A 77 -1.66 -10.62 0.95
N SER A 78 -2.96 -10.37 1.17
CA SER A 78 -3.43 -9.49 2.25
C SER A 78 -3.00 -10.04 3.61
N ARG A 79 -2.37 -9.20 4.43
CA ARG A 79 -1.98 -9.56 5.80
C ARG A 79 -3.19 -9.61 6.73
N ARG A 80 -4.14 -8.71 6.54
CA ARG A 80 -5.41 -8.59 7.26
C ARG A 80 -6.51 -8.14 6.30
N SER A 81 -7.77 -8.28 6.71
CA SER A 81 -8.90 -7.73 5.93
C SER A 81 -8.90 -6.21 6.03
N PHE A 82 -9.00 -5.54 4.88
CA PHE A 82 -9.14 -4.10 4.73
C PHE A 82 -10.33 -3.72 3.83
N GLU A 83 -11.20 -4.69 3.51
CA GLU A 83 -12.39 -4.49 2.67
C GLU A 83 -13.33 -3.42 3.26
N ALA A 84 -13.48 -3.40 4.58
CA ALA A 84 -14.30 -2.40 5.27
C ALA A 84 -13.77 -0.96 5.15
N ILE A 85 -12.50 -0.77 4.78
CA ILE A 85 -11.93 0.55 4.48
C ILE A 85 -12.21 0.88 3.01
N LEU A 86 -12.05 -0.08 2.10
CA LEU A 86 -12.36 0.08 0.68
C LEU A 86 -13.82 0.49 0.45
N ASP A 87 -14.77 -0.11 1.18
CA ASP A 87 -16.20 0.18 1.05
C ASP A 87 -16.59 1.63 1.45
N LYS A 88 -15.68 2.37 2.10
CA LYS A 88 -15.91 3.75 2.57
C LYS A 88 -15.36 4.82 1.62
N LEU A 89 -14.58 4.41 0.61
CA LEU A 89 -13.93 5.30 -0.36
C LEU A 89 -14.82 5.52 -1.58
#